data_AF-A0A095AGV3-F1
#
_entry.id   AF-A0A095AGV3-F1
#
_cell.length_a   1.000
_cell.length_b   1.000
_cell.length_c   1.000
_cell.angle_alpha   90.00
_cell.angle_beta   90.00
_cell.angle_gamma   90.00
#
_symmetry.space_group_name_H-M   'P 1'
#
loop_
_entity.id
_entity.type
_entity.pdbx_description
1 polymer ?
#
loop_
_entity_poly.entity_id
_entity_poly.type
_entity_poly.pdbx_seq_one_letter_code
_entity_poly.pdbx_strand_id
1 'polypeptide(L)'
;YIGGKNSTEARFFNLIEDLGLYENVKSATRWRNSQTPSRLDCVFTNEEFLVDNLSILVPLGKSDHAVIAFSFVSKTELIYPTNNLRWNFKRLNVSALQDYLQQVD
;
A
#
# COMPACT_ATOMS: atom_id res chain seq x y z
N TYR A 1 21.08 -13.03 -3.48
CA TYR A 1 21.31 -11.61 -3.21
C TYR A 1 22.75 -11.48 -2.68
N ILE A 2 23.63 -10.72 -3.31
CA ILE A 2 25.03 -10.56 -2.86
C ILE A 2 25.12 -9.26 -2.05
N GLY A 3 24.34 -9.19 -0.97
CA GLY A 3 24.57 -8.25 0.12
C GLY A 3 25.32 -9.00 1.20
N GLY A 4 26.30 -8.38 1.86
CA GLY A 4 26.97 -9.00 2.99
C GLY A 4 25.96 -9.44 4.06
N LYS A 5 26.32 -10.40 4.92
CA LYS A 5 25.41 -10.98 5.94
C LYS A 5 24.75 -9.93 6.86
N ASN A 6 25.31 -8.72 6.95
CA ASN A 6 24.80 -7.61 7.76
C ASN A 6 24.25 -6.44 6.93
N SER A 7 24.02 -6.63 5.62
CA SER A 7 23.38 -5.63 4.77
C SER A 7 21.94 -5.36 5.23
N THR A 8 21.43 -4.17 4.92
CA THR A 8 20.04 -3.81 5.24
C THR A 8 19.06 -4.77 4.58
N GLU A 9 19.36 -5.21 3.36
CA GLU A 9 18.56 -6.14 2.58
C GLU A 9 18.55 -7.53 3.23
N ALA A 10 19.70 -8.03 3.67
CA ALA A 10 19.76 -9.29 4.42
C ALA A 10 18.97 -9.22 5.72
N ARG A 11 19.09 -8.11 6.47
CA ARG A 11 18.32 -7.89 7.70
C ARG A 11 16.82 -7.80 7.46
N PHE A 12 16.41 -7.20 6.35
CA PHE A 12 15.01 -7.12 5.94
C PHE A 12 14.42 -8.50 5.65
N PHE A 13 15.13 -9.32 4.86
CA PHE A 13 14.69 -10.70 4.59
C PHE A 13 14.65 -11.56 5.86
N ASN A 14 15.68 -11.48 6.70
CA ASN A 14 15.69 -12.20 7.98
C ASN A 14 14.51 -11.79 8.85
N LEU A 15 14.18 -10.49 8.93
CA LEU A 15 13.04 -10.02 9.72
C LEU A 15 11.70 -10.57 9.22
N ILE A 16 11.51 -10.68 7.90
CA ILE A 16 10.29 -11.26 7.31
C ILE A 16 10.16 -12.73 7.73
N GLU A 17 11.27 -13.48 7.68
CA GLU A 17 11.33 -14.89 8.08
C GLU A 17 11.12 -15.06 9.60
N ASP A 18 11.82 -14.27 10.42
CA ASP A 18 11.73 -14.30 11.88
C ASP A 18 10.30 -14.01 12.39
N LEU A 19 9.57 -13.13 11.68
CA LEU A 19 8.18 -12.78 12.00
C LEU A 19 7.16 -13.75 11.37
N GLY A 20 7.60 -14.71 10.54
CA GLY A 20 6.71 -15.63 9.84
C GLY A 20 5.74 -14.93 8.88
N LEU A 21 6.15 -13.80 8.29
CA LEU A 21 5.28 -13.02 7.41
C LEU A 21 5.21 -13.64 6.01
N TYR A 22 3.99 -13.73 5.48
CA TYR A 22 3.72 -14.14 4.12
C TYR A 22 3.81 -12.95 3.15
N GLU A 23 4.69 -13.06 2.15
CA GLU A 23 4.84 -12.05 1.09
C GLU A 23 3.85 -12.31 -0.07
N ASN A 24 2.80 -11.50 -0.20
CA ASN A 24 1.71 -11.73 -1.17
C ASN A 24 2.06 -11.33 -2.61
N VAL A 25 2.93 -10.32 -2.79
CA VAL A 25 3.28 -9.83 -4.14
C VAL A 25 4.41 -10.67 -4.72
N LYS A 26 4.17 -11.39 -5.81
CA LYS A 26 5.21 -12.22 -6.49
C LYS A 26 5.68 -11.68 -7.84
N SER A 27 5.00 -10.66 -8.35
CA SER A 27 5.25 -10.07 -9.67
C SER A 27 6.07 -8.78 -9.57
N ALA A 28 6.62 -8.31 -10.70
CA ALA A 28 7.21 -6.97 -10.75
C ALA A 28 6.15 -5.91 -10.41
N THR A 29 6.58 -4.82 -9.78
CA THR A 29 5.72 -3.68 -9.40
C THR A 29 6.21 -2.37 -9.97
N ARG A 30 7.39 -2.36 -10.61
CA ARG A 30 7.99 -1.18 -11.21
C ARG A 30 8.46 -1.45 -12.63
N TRP A 31 8.04 -0.59 -13.55
CA TRP A 31 8.41 -0.57 -14.97
C TRP A 31 8.86 0.84 -15.34
N ARG A 32 10.18 1.00 -15.52
CA ARG A 32 10.76 2.24 -16.06
C ARG A 32 11.31 1.96 -17.45
N ASN A 33 11.13 2.93 -18.36
CA ASN A 33 11.61 2.81 -19.74
C ASN A 33 13.06 2.32 -19.79
N SER A 34 13.28 1.27 -20.59
CA SER A 34 14.60 0.66 -20.82
C SER A 34 15.27 0.08 -19.57
N GLN A 35 14.54 -0.11 -18.46
CA GLN A 35 15.00 -0.85 -17.28
C GLN A 35 14.33 -2.21 -17.22
N THR A 36 15.04 -3.19 -16.67
CA THR A 36 14.45 -4.48 -16.31
C THR A 36 13.37 -4.26 -15.25
N PRO A 37 12.15 -4.79 -15.43
CA PRO A 37 11.11 -4.71 -14.41
C PRO A 37 11.58 -5.27 -13.07
N SER A 38 11.20 -4.62 -11.97
CA SER A 38 11.62 -4.99 -10.62
C SER A 38 10.45 -5.06 -9.66
N ARG A 39 10.51 -5.96 -8.67
CA ARG A 39 9.58 -6.02 -7.54
C ARG A 39 10.16 -5.22 -6.38
N LEU A 40 9.63 -4.01 -6.17
CA LEU A 40 10.07 -3.11 -5.09
C LEU A 40 8.97 -2.83 -4.06
N ASP A 41 7.73 -3.15 -4.39
CA ASP A 41 6.58 -2.98 -3.51
C ASP A 41 6.11 -4.37 -3.04
N CYS A 42 5.91 -4.52 -1.73
CA CYS A 42 5.54 -5.78 -1.09
C CYS A 42 4.28 -5.59 -0.24
N VAL A 43 3.47 -6.64 -0.12
CA VAL A 43 2.33 -6.73 0.82
C VAL A 43 2.58 -7.93 1.71
N PHE A 44 2.76 -7.68 3.02
CA PHE A 44 3.00 -8.72 4.01
C PHE A 44 1.76 -8.93 4.88
N THR A 45 1.44 -10.20 5.13
CA THR A 45 0.39 -10.62 6.09
C THR A 45 0.94 -11.72 6.97
N ASN A 46 0.34 -11.93 8.15
CA ASN A 46 0.68 -13.07 9.01
C ASN A 46 0.11 -14.40 8.49
N GLU A 47 -0.90 -14.34 7.63
CA GLU A 47 -1.57 -15.51 7.04
C GLU A 47 -1.77 -15.27 5.54
N GLU A 48 -1.57 -16.31 4.72
CA GLU A 48 -1.66 -16.24 3.25
C GLU A 48 -3.06 -15.88 2.75
N PHE A 49 -4.10 -16.40 3.38
CA PHE A 49 -5.49 -16.25 2.93
C PHE A 49 -6.12 -14.88 3.23
N LEU A 50 -5.39 -13.96 3.88
CA LEU A 50 -5.89 -12.62 4.19
C LEU A 50 -5.90 -11.68 2.98
N VAL A 51 -5.21 -12.04 1.91
CA VAL A 51 -5.18 -11.31 0.65
C VAL A 51 -5.77 -12.18 -0.44
N ASP A 52 -6.84 -11.70 -1.06
CA ASP A 52 -7.50 -12.36 -2.18
C ASP A 52 -7.59 -11.42 -3.39
N ASN A 53 -7.78 -11.96 -4.59
CA ASN A 53 -7.92 -11.20 -5.84
C ASN A 53 -6.79 -10.18 -6.09
N LEU A 54 -5.55 -10.54 -5.71
CA LEU A 54 -4.39 -9.67 -5.91
C LEU A 54 -4.11 -9.49 -7.40
N SER A 55 -3.98 -8.23 -7.82
CA SER A 55 -3.71 -7.82 -9.19
C SER A 55 -2.70 -6.68 -9.20
N ILE A 56 -1.81 -6.72 -10.20
CA ILE A 56 -0.88 -5.64 -10.50
C ILE A 56 -1.44 -4.88 -11.71
N LEU A 57 -1.91 -3.67 -11.47
CA LEU A 57 -2.55 -2.83 -12.47
C LEU A 57 -1.56 -1.81 -13.04
N VAL A 58 -1.95 -1.15 -14.12
CA VAL A 58 -1.12 -0.12 -14.75
C VAL A 58 -0.76 1.01 -13.76
N PRO A 59 0.42 1.64 -13.91
CA PRO A 59 0.79 2.79 -13.11
C PRO A 59 -0.22 3.94 -13.21
N LEU A 60 -0.37 4.70 -12.12
CA LEU A 60 -1.18 5.92 -12.15
C LEU A 60 -0.41 7.07 -12.80
N GLY A 61 -0.98 7.61 -13.87
CA GLY A 61 -0.42 8.78 -14.57
C GLY A 61 0.98 8.50 -15.14
N LYS A 62 1.99 9.22 -14.63
CA LYS A 62 3.40 9.12 -15.07
C LYS A 62 4.28 8.33 -14.08
N SER A 63 3.69 7.66 -13.11
CA SER A 63 4.43 6.78 -12.19
C SER A 63 5.11 5.64 -12.95
N ASP A 64 6.30 5.22 -12.53
CA ASP A 64 6.91 3.96 -12.96
C ASP A 64 6.55 2.78 -12.04
N HIS A 65 5.85 3.03 -10.93
CA HIS A 65 5.27 2.00 -10.06
C HIS A 65 3.82 1.70 -10.43
N ALA A 66 3.52 0.41 -10.57
CA ALA A 66 2.19 -0.14 -10.76
C ALA A 66 1.34 -0.02 -9.50
N VAL A 67 0.02 -0.11 -9.69
CA VAL A 67 -0.94 -0.18 -8.58
C VAL A 67 -1.08 -1.63 -8.16
N ILE A 68 -0.92 -1.91 -6.88
CA ILE A 68 -1.28 -3.20 -6.29
C ILE A 68 -2.73 -3.07 -5.78
N ALA A 69 -3.63 -3.87 -6.34
CA ALA A 69 -5.02 -3.94 -5.91
C ALA A 69 -5.33 -5.36 -5.40
N PHE A 70 -6.00 -5.47 -4.26
CA PHE A 70 -6.40 -6.74 -3.66
C PHE A 70 -7.61 -6.56 -2.75
N SER A 71 -8.31 -7.67 -2.49
CA SER A 71 -9.34 -7.78 -1.46
C SER A 71 -8.71 -8.24 -0.16
N PHE A 72 -8.95 -7.52 0.93
CA PHE A 72 -8.53 -7.95 2.26
C PHE A 72 -9.65 -8.76 2.94
N VAL A 73 -9.34 -9.99 3.32
CA VAL A 73 -10.31 -10.91 3.94
C VAL A 73 -10.29 -10.70 5.46
N SER A 74 -11.36 -10.10 6.00
CA SER A 74 -11.55 -9.91 7.44
C SER A 74 -12.69 -10.77 7.96
N LYS A 75 -12.49 -11.42 9.11
CA LYS A 75 -13.56 -12.11 9.85
C LYS A 75 -14.44 -11.16 10.67
N THR A 76 -14.01 -9.91 10.80
CA THR A 76 -14.73 -8.89 11.59
C THR A 76 -15.62 -8.08 10.65
N GLU A 77 -16.86 -7.84 11.06
CA GLU A 77 -17.70 -6.85 10.38
C GLU A 77 -17.01 -5.49 10.39
N LEU A 78 -16.94 -4.87 9.22
CA LEU A 78 -16.41 -3.52 9.10
C LEU A 78 -17.41 -2.57 9.77
N ILE A 79 -17.07 -2.13 10.98
CA ILE A 79 -17.77 -1.03 11.64
C ILE A 79 -17.31 0.25 10.96
N TYR A 80 -18.07 0.67 9.94
CA TYR A 80 -17.90 2.01 9.40
C TYR A 80 -18.41 2.99 10.46
N PRO A 81 -17.57 3.91 10.97
CA PRO A 81 -18.08 5.00 11.78
C PRO A 81 -19.19 5.70 10.97
N THR A 82 -20.36 5.87 11.59
CA THR A 82 -21.51 6.58 11.02
C THR A 82 -21.03 7.81 10.28
N ASN A 83 -21.54 8.04 9.06
CA ASN A 83 -21.29 9.12 8.08
C ASN A 83 -20.88 10.50 8.62
N ASN A 84 -19.81 10.60 9.39
CA ASN A 84 -19.15 11.86 9.67
C ASN A 84 -18.45 12.20 8.37
N LEU A 85 -19.15 12.98 7.53
CA LEU A 85 -18.62 13.62 6.34
C LEU A 85 -17.34 14.35 6.75
N ARG A 86 -16.21 13.66 6.61
CA ARG A 86 -14.90 14.25 6.85
C ARG A 86 -14.45 14.85 5.53
N TRP A 87 -14.70 16.14 5.37
CA TRP A 87 -14.26 16.89 4.20
C TRP A 87 -12.73 16.80 4.07
N ASN A 88 -12.26 16.17 2.99
CA ASN A 88 -10.84 16.05 2.69
C ASN A 88 -10.41 17.24 1.82
N PHE A 89 -9.87 18.28 2.46
CA PHE A 89 -9.37 19.48 1.77
C PHE A 89 -8.02 19.27 1.06
N LYS A 90 -7.50 18.02 0.97
CA LYS A 90 -6.22 17.63 0.34
C LYS A 90 -5.11 18.65 0.61
N ARG A 91 -4.62 19.36 -0.42
CA ARG A 91 -3.56 20.39 -0.31
C ARG A 91 -4.08 21.75 0.18
N LEU A 92 -4.97 21.74 1.18
CA LEU A 92 -5.58 22.87 1.85
C LEU A 92 -6.24 23.90 0.91
N ASN A 93 -7.51 23.67 0.56
CA ASN A 93 -8.37 24.75 0.07
C ASN A 93 -8.82 25.62 1.25
N VAL A 94 -8.04 26.68 1.53
CA VAL A 94 -8.24 27.58 2.68
C VAL A 94 -9.61 28.25 2.65
N SER A 95 -10.09 28.65 1.46
CA SER A 95 -11.41 29.28 1.31
C SER A 95 -12.53 28.33 1.71
N ALA A 96 -12.50 27.09 1.22
CA ALA A 96 -13.51 26.10 1.57
C ALA A 96 -13.48 25.71 3.07
N LEU A 97 -12.30 25.75 3.71
CA LEU A 97 -12.18 25.56 5.16
C LEU A 97 -12.80 26.72 5.94
N GLN A 98 -12.59 27.97 5.49
CA GLN A 98 -13.16 29.15 6.13
C GLN A 98 -14.70 29.13 6.06
N ASP A 99 -15.26 28.83 4.89
CA ASP A 99 -16.71 28.74 4.69
C ASP A 99 -17.33 27.64 5.57
N TYR A 100 -16.62 26.51 5.74
CA TYR A 100 -17.04 25.44 6.63
C TYR A 100 -17.05 25.87 8.11
N LEU A 101 -16.00 26.53 8.59
CA LEU A 101 -15.90 26.98 9.98
C LEU A 101 -17.00 28.00 10.35
N GLN A 102 -17.60 28.67 9.37
CA GLN A 102 -18.74 29.57 9.57
C GLN A 102 -20.10 28.85 9.59
N GLN A 103 -20.16 27.58 9.18
CA GLN A 103 -21.39 26.78 9.12
C GLN A 103 -21.56 25.82 10.30
N VAL A 104 -20.54 25.67 11.14
CA VAL A 104 -20.57 24.79 12.31
C VAL A 104 -20.66 25.66 13.56
N ASP A 105 -21.91 25.89 14.01
CA ASP A 105 -22.24 26.38 15.36
C ASP A 105 -22.33 25.20 16.35
#